data_AF-A0A0F9IKZ6-F1
#
_entry.id   AF-A0A0F9IKZ6-F1
#
_cell.length_a   1.000
_cell.length_b   1.000
_cell.length_c   1.000
_cell.angle_alpha   90.00
_cell.angle_beta   90.00
_cell.angle_gamma   90.00
#
_symmetry.space_group_name_H-M   'P 1'
#
loop_
_entity.id
_entity.type
_entity.pdbx_description
1 polymer ?
#
loop_
_entity_poly.entity_id
_entity_poly.type
_entity_poly.pdbx_seq_one_letter_code
_entity_poly.pdbx_strand_id
1 'polypeptide(L)'
;MDDFECKIKVKPIFEWVNGEPVDEKDCPPCLIAPLSSYYLATLEDAGEAKLAGELKVLFEKGEVLTIAEKLDSIKTDVGDALSKQLRNLDCFAQSFKPD
;
A
#
# COMPACT_ATOMS: atom_id res chain seq x y z
N MET A 1 -13.43 -17.00 7.88
CA MET A 1 -12.97 -15.63 7.59
C MET A 1 -13.37 -15.39 6.16
N ASP A 2 -14.41 -14.59 5.94
CA ASP A 2 -14.90 -14.24 4.62
C ASP A 2 -13.77 -13.74 3.73
N ASP A 3 -13.69 -14.29 2.52
CA ASP A 3 -12.78 -13.83 1.46
C ASP A 3 -13.19 -12.38 1.14
N PHE A 4 -12.42 -11.41 1.63
CA PHE A 4 -12.64 -10.01 1.28
C PHE A 4 -12.31 -9.85 -0.21
N GLU A 5 -13.34 -9.91 -1.05
CA GLU A 5 -13.21 -9.60 -2.46
C GLU A 5 -13.25 -8.09 -2.66
N CYS A 6 -12.14 -7.54 -3.15
CA CYS A 6 -12.07 -6.13 -3.50
C CYS A 6 -13.09 -5.78 -4.58
N LYS A 7 -14.01 -4.86 -4.29
CA LYS A 7 -15.09 -4.46 -5.21
C LYS A 7 -14.67 -3.40 -6.24
N ILE A 8 -13.42 -2.95 -6.19
CA ILE A 8 -12.88 -1.94 -7.09
C ILE A 8 -11.74 -2.51 -7.92
N LYS A 9 -11.47 -1.89 -9.06
CA LYS A 9 -10.27 -2.17 -9.83
C LYS A 9 -9.08 -1.49 -9.15
N VAL A 10 -8.37 -2.23 -8.30
CA VAL A 10 -7.15 -1.78 -7.62
C VAL A 10 -6.08 -1.45 -8.67
N LYS A 11 -5.58 -0.23 -8.64
CA LYS A 11 -4.43 0.20 -9.45
C LYS A 11 -3.12 -0.07 -8.69
N PRO A 12 -1.98 -0.18 -9.39
CA PRO A 12 -0.68 0.00 -8.75
C PRO A 12 -0.67 1.27 -7.90
N ILE A 13 -0.05 1.24 -6.72
CA ILE A 13 -0.06 2.37 -5.78
C ILE A 13 0.63 3.57 -6.39
N PHE A 14 1.72 3.37 -7.14
CA PHE A 14 2.36 4.45 -7.88
C PHE A 14 1.39 5.13 -8.87
N GLU A 15 0.68 4.35 -9.68
CA GLU A 15 -0.28 4.89 -10.65
C GLU A 15 -1.47 5.57 -9.97
N TRP A 16 -1.90 5.06 -8.82
CA TRP A 16 -3.00 5.65 -8.06
C TRP A 16 -2.60 7.00 -7.45
N VAL A 17 -1.40 7.08 -6.86
CA VAL A 17 -0.88 8.30 -6.23
C VAL A 17 -0.50 9.36 -7.26
N ASN A 18 0.06 8.94 -8.40
CA ASN A 18 0.45 9.84 -9.48
C ASN A 18 -0.69 10.20 -10.44
N GLY A 19 -1.88 9.62 -10.24
CA GLY A 19 -3.06 9.88 -11.05
C GLY A 19 -3.73 11.21 -10.70
N GLU A 20 -4.59 11.69 -11.61
CA GLU A 20 -5.47 12.81 -11.31
C GLU A 20 -6.51 12.40 -10.24
N PRO A 21 -6.73 13.23 -9.20
CA PRO A 21 -7.72 12.95 -8.18
C PRO A 21 -9.11 12.89 -8.82
N VAL A 22 -9.89 11.86 -8.46
CA VAL A 22 -11.23 11.65 -8.99
C VAL A 22 -12.25 12.61 -8.34
N ASP A 23 -11.91 13.15 -7.17
CA ASP A 23 -12.70 14.10 -6.39
C ASP A 23 -11.75 15.10 -5.70
N GLU A 24 -12.16 16.35 -5.47
CA GLU A 24 -11.36 17.35 -4.75
C GLU A 24 -11.02 16.92 -3.31
N LYS A 25 -11.83 16.03 -2.72
CA LYS A 25 -11.58 15.45 -1.39
C LYS A 25 -10.65 14.23 -1.42
N ASP A 26 -10.39 13.67 -2.61
CA ASP A 26 -9.54 12.49 -2.75
C ASP A 26 -8.07 12.92 -2.69
N CYS A 27 -7.35 12.41 -1.69
CA CYS A 27 -5.91 12.61 -1.57
C CYS A 27 -5.20 11.26 -1.47
N PRO A 28 -5.00 10.55 -2.61
CA PRO A 28 -4.20 9.34 -2.65
C PRO A 28 -2.81 9.49 -2.00
N PRO A 29 -2.06 10.59 -2.20
CA PRO A 29 -0.78 10.81 -1.50
C PRO A 29 -0.91 10.83 0.04
N CYS A 30 -2.03 11.34 0.57
CA CYS A 30 -2.25 11.45 2.02
C CYS A 30 -2.39 10.08 2.69
N LEU A 31 -2.80 9.05 1.94
CA LEU A 31 -2.98 7.69 2.44
C LEU A 31 -1.70 6.86 2.42
N ILE A 32 -0.61 7.36 1.84
CA ILE A 32 0.64 6.59 1.73
C ILE A 32 1.30 6.35 3.08
N ALA A 33 1.24 7.34 3.99
CA ALA A 33 1.78 7.18 5.33
C ALA A 33 1.05 6.12 6.18
N PRO A 34 -0.30 6.16 6.31
CA PRO A 34 -1.01 5.11 7.02
C PRO A 34 -0.88 3.76 6.31
N LEU A 35 -0.94 3.70 4.97
CA LEU A 35 -0.77 2.45 4.22
C LEU A 35 0.61 1.82 4.46
N SER A 36 1.67 2.63 4.46
CA SER A 36 3.04 2.17 4.74
C SER A 36 3.18 1.63 6.16
N SER A 37 2.48 2.21 7.14
CA SER A 37 2.45 1.71 8.52
C SER A 37 1.81 0.33 8.61
N TYR A 38 0.71 0.10 7.88
CA TYR A 38 0.08 -1.23 7.81
C TYR A 38 0.96 -2.26 7.09
N TYR A 39 1.63 -1.85 6.01
CA TYR A 39 2.61 -2.71 5.33
C TYR A 39 3.74 -3.12 6.25
N LEU A 40 4.31 -2.19 7.02
CA LEU A 40 5.38 -2.48 7.98
C LEU A 40 4.94 -3.55 8.99
N ALA A 41 3.80 -3.36 9.65
CA ALA A 41 3.28 -4.33 10.61
C ALA A 41 3.02 -5.69 9.95
N THR A 42 2.43 -5.70 8.75
CA THR A 42 2.12 -6.93 8.00
C THR A 42 3.38 -7.69 7.59
N LEU A 43 4.44 -6.99 7.19
CA LEU A 43 5.74 -7.58 6.86
C LEU A 43 6.46 -8.11 8.10
N GLU A 44 6.43 -7.36 9.21
CA GLU A 44 7.02 -7.79 10.49
C GLU A 44 6.34 -9.05 11.03
N ASP A 45 5.00 -9.10 11.03
CA ASP A 45 4.22 -10.26 11.46
C ASP A 45 4.48 -11.50 10.58
N ALA A 46 4.75 -11.29 9.29
CA ALA A 46 5.10 -12.36 8.35
C ALA A 46 6.57 -12.79 8.40
N GLY A 47 7.42 -12.12 9.20
CA GLY A 47 8.85 -12.40 9.31
C GLY A 47 9.70 -11.82 8.18
N GLU A 48 9.16 -10.93 7.35
CA GLU A 48 9.84 -10.25 6.24
C GLU A 48 10.67 -9.05 6.72
N ALA A 49 11.52 -9.27 7.73
CA ALA A 49 12.24 -8.21 8.45
C ALA A 49 13.14 -7.34 7.54
N LYS A 50 13.69 -7.92 6.47
CA LYS A 50 14.50 -7.18 5.49
C LYS A 50 13.65 -6.16 4.73
N LEU A 51 12.52 -6.59 4.19
CA LEU A 51 11.61 -5.73 3.42
C LEU A 51 10.97 -4.66 4.33
N ALA A 52 10.62 -5.02 5.57
CA ALA A 52 10.15 -4.07 6.57
C ALA A 52 11.21 -3.01 6.87
N GLY A 53 12.48 -3.41 7.07
CA GLY A 53 13.59 -2.48 7.28
C GLY A 53 13.81 -1.52 6.12
N GLU A 54 13.79 -2.02 4.87
CA GLU A 54 13.90 -1.20 3.66
C GLU A 54 12.75 -0.19 3.54
N LEU A 55 11.51 -0.64 3.77
CA LEU A 55 10.33 0.22 3.74
C LEU A 55 10.39 1.29 4.84
N LYS A 56 10.85 0.94 6.05
CA LYS A 56 10.97 1.88 7.16
C LYS A 56 11.95 3.02 6.85
N VAL A 57 13.10 2.70 6.27
CA VAL A 57 14.10 3.72 5.87
C VAL A 57 13.52 4.66 4.80
N LEU A 58 12.79 4.12 3.82
CA LEU A 58 12.13 4.92 2.80
C LEU A 58 10.98 5.75 3.38
N PHE A 59 10.25 5.24 4.37
CA PHE A 59 9.17 5.98 5.00
C PHE A 59 9.68 7.20 5.79
N GLU A 60 10.84 7.11 6.42
CA GLU A 60 11.44 8.21 7.19
C GLU A 60 12.04 9.33 6.34
N LYS A 61 12.42 9.04 5.08
CA LYS A 61 13.29 9.92 4.27
C LYS A 61 12.90 10.06 2.80
N GLY A 62 12.03 9.19 2.32
CA GLY A 62 11.69 9.05 0.91
C GLY A 62 10.54 9.96 0.49
N GLU A 63 10.48 10.25 -0.79
CA GLU A 63 9.36 10.95 -1.41
C GLU A 63 8.17 9.99 -1.56
N VAL A 64 6.95 10.55 -1.55
CA VAL A 64 5.71 9.76 -1.59
C VAL A 64 5.67 8.80 -2.79
N LEU A 65 6.11 9.25 -3.96
CA LEU A 65 6.14 8.41 -5.17
C LEU A 65 7.15 7.26 -5.04
N THR A 66 8.33 7.49 -4.45
CA THR A 66 9.31 6.44 -4.19
C THR A 66 8.77 5.39 -3.20
N ILE A 67 8.04 5.84 -2.18
CA ILE A 67 7.37 4.93 -1.24
C ILE A 67 6.32 4.11 -1.99
N ALA A 68 5.51 4.75 -2.84
CA ALA A 68 4.49 4.09 -3.64
C ALA A 68 5.08 2.98 -4.55
N GLU A 69 6.17 3.26 -5.26
CA GLU A 69 6.88 2.24 -6.07
C GLU A 69 7.38 1.08 -5.21
N LYS A 70 7.92 1.36 -4.01
CA LYS A 70 8.38 0.32 -3.10
C LYS A 70 7.24 -0.58 -2.63
N LEU A 71 6.08 0.00 -2.30
CA LEU A 71 4.88 -0.78 -1.91
C LEU A 71 4.42 -1.70 -3.05
N ASP A 72 4.52 -1.25 -4.30
CA ASP A 72 4.24 -2.08 -5.48
C ASP A 72 5.24 -3.24 -5.64
N SER A 73 6.55 -2.97 -5.51
CA SER A 73 7.60 -4.00 -5.57
C SER A 73 7.47 -5.04 -4.47
N ILE A 74 7.17 -4.63 -3.23
CA ILE A 74 7.05 -5.58 -2.10
C ILE A 74 6.03 -6.67 -2.41
N LYS A 75 4.91 -6.33 -3.06
CA LYS A 75 3.86 -7.32 -3.42
C LYS A 75 4.35 -8.37 -4.42
N THR A 76 5.38 -8.09 -5.21
CA THR A 76 5.98 -9.06 -6.15
C THR A 76 7.13 -9.85 -5.53
N ASP A 77 7.73 -9.33 -4.46
CA ASP A 77 8.92 -9.90 -3.82
C ASP A 77 8.59 -10.89 -2.69
N VAL A 78 7.34 -10.94 -2.26
CA VAL A 78 6.85 -11.81 -1.17
C VAL A 78 6.04 -13.00 -1.71
N GLY A 79 5.82 -14.01 -0.86
CA GLY A 79 4.98 -15.17 -1.19
C GLY A 79 3.49 -14.81 -1.40
N ASP A 80 2.78 -15.66 -2.15
CA ASP A 80 1.40 -15.41 -2.62
C ASP A 80 0.41 -15.03 -1.50
N ALA A 81 0.49 -15.70 -0.35
CA ALA A 81 -0.40 -15.43 0.78
C ALA A 81 -0.23 -14.00 1.32
N LEU A 82 1.02 -13.56 1.46
CA LEU A 82 1.36 -12.21 1.91
C LEU A 82 1.04 -11.18 0.82
N SER A 83 1.33 -11.49 -0.44
CA SER A 83 0.96 -10.65 -1.58
C SER A 83 -0.56 -10.39 -1.63
N LYS A 84 -1.38 -11.43 -1.38
CA LYS A 84 -2.84 -11.29 -1.29
C LYS A 84 -3.26 -10.36 -0.14
N GLN A 85 -2.65 -10.50 1.04
CA GLN A 85 -2.94 -9.62 2.18
C GLN A 85 -2.58 -8.15 1.89
N LEU A 86 -1.42 -7.90 1.32
CA LEU A 86 -0.99 -6.54 0.94
C LEU A 86 -1.90 -5.92 -0.13
N ARG A 87 -2.33 -6.70 -1.12
CA ARG A 87 -3.32 -6.24 -2.12
C ARG A 87 -4.69 -5.92 -1.51
N ASN A 88 -5.09 -6.60 -0.44
CA ASN A 88 -6.30 -6.26 0.29
C ASN A 88 -6.17 -4.91 1.03
N LEU A 89 -4.98 -4.59 1.54
CA LEU A 89 -4.68 -3.27 2.10
C LEU A 89 -4.76 -2.18 1.03
N ASP A 90 -4.20 -2.42 -0.16
CA ASP A 90 -4.33 -1.49 -1.29
C ASP A 90 -5.79 -1.21 -1.64
N CYS A 91 -6.60 -2.27 -1.70
CA CYS A 91 -8.03 -2.14 -1.95
C CYS A 91 -8.73 -1.30 -0.90
N PHE A 92 -8.41 -1.53 0.38
CA PHE A 92 -8.98 -0.76 1.48
C PHE A 92 -8.61 0.73 1.34
N ALA A 93 -7.34 1.04 1.08
CA ALA A 93 -6.89 2.41 0.87
C ALA A 93 -7.56 3.08 -0.33
N GLN A 94 -7.64 2.39 -1.48
CA GLN A 94 -8.22 2.93 -2.71
C GLN A 94 -9.75 2.99 -2.71
N SER A 95 -10.42 2.28 -1.80
CA SER A 95 -11.88 2.34 -1.62
C SER A 95 -12.31 3.36 -0.56
N PHE A 96 -11.35 3.90 0.21
CA PHE A 96 -11.62 4.91 1.21
C PHE A 96 -12.11 6.19 0.56
N LYS A 97 -13.29 6.66 0.97
CA LYS A 97 -13.84 7.96 0.59
C LYS A 97 -14.08 8.78 1.86
N PRO A 98 -13.32 9.87 2.09
CA PRO A 98 -13.60 10.73 3.24
C PRO A 98 -14.95 11.45 3.04
N ASP A 99 -15.81 11.41 4.06
CA ASP A 99 -17.09 12.14 4.11
C ASP A 99 -16.90 13.67 4.05
#